data_AF-A0A8I2K136-F1
#
_entry.id   AF-A0A8I2K136-F1
#
_cell.length_a   1.000
_cell.length_b   1.000
_cell.length_c   1.000
_cell.angle_alpha   90.00
_cell.angle_beta   90.00
_cell.angle_gamma   90.00
#
_symmetry.space_group_name_H-M   'P 1'
#
loop_
_entity.id
_entity.type
_entity.pdbx_description
1 polymer ?
#
loop_
_entity_poly.entity_id
_entity_poly.type
_entity_poly.pdbx_seq_one_letter_code
_entity_poly.pdbx_strand_id
1 'polypeptide(L)'
;MNKIVNLKIDKNRSIVLQTIRHHLYPEKDFPEKLFTGLPSVLFDCFMDVVKSRADLLELYQQAEDKTEIEALAREILEFKNLLAHHPQTVVLMYRTYIKKFVKYKQSAASTTSDEWEDIFQEVMTRLISGKIQRIQERFDFTYKKYKDFSKKSLFTSYLMVTVRNIYMDIIRERNVRLLTAGQTLPIDEVFERCNYKGENMMNRLVIDQECEKLHTVLALYYKSRPKLELCLKLKCRIPLSADDIQRSFPGCGSEDIYILRQDFKGVKDKKLFDTVIPAFNRNEGRINKSDTLRKWLSVKLDEITSHLNQTHTGNVYNSKNLVDLITLYYERFKMNETDTDESSERIEIRGKA
;
A
#
# COMPACT_ATOMS: atom_id res chain seq x y z
N MET A 1 31.84 -48.72 -9.72
CA MET A 1 31.83 -47.57 -8.78
C MET A 1 30.57 -46.71 -8.90
N ASN A 2 30.19 -46.22 -10.09
CA ASN A 2 29.04 -45.30 -10.25
C ASN A 2 27.70 -45.79 -9.67
N LYS A 3 27.40 -47.09 -9.71
CA LYS A 3 26.14 -47.64 -9.18
C LYS A 3 26.02 -47.53 -7.64
N ILE A 4 27.13 -47.68 -6.90
CA ILE A 4 27.13 -47.61 -5.43
C ILE A 4 26.97 -46.15 -4.97
N VAL A 5 27.62 -45.21 -5.67
CA VAL A 5 27.49 -43.78 -5.40
C VAL A 5 26.05 -43.30 -5.61
N ASN A 6 25.41 -43.72 -6.70
CA ASN A 6 24.01 -43.36 -6.97
C ASN A 6 23.04 -43.89 -5.89
N LEU A 7 23.23 -45.13 -5.42
CA LEU A 7 22.41 -45.71 -4.34
C LEU A 7 22.56 -44.96 -3.01
N LYS A 8 23.78 -44.50 -2.66
CA LYS A 8 24.00 -43.67 -1.47
C LYS A 8 23.29 -42.31 -1.58
N ILE A 9 23.36 -41.67 -2.74
CA ILE A 9 22.70 -40.39 -2.99
C ILE A 9 21.17 -40.51 -2.85
N ASP A 10 20.57 -41.57 -3.40
CA ASP A 10 19.13 -41.80 -3.30
C ASP A 10 18.67 -42.06 -1.85
N LYS A 11 19.46 -42.82 -1.09
CA LYS A 11 19.24 -43.04 0.35
C LYS A 11 19.27 -41.70 1.10
N ASN A 12 20.29 -40.88 0.87
CA ASN A 12 20.45 -39.60 1.58
C ASN A 12 19.35 -38.60 1.20
N ARG A 13 18.92 -38.59 -0.07
CA ARG A 13 17.74 -37.83 -0.51
C ARG A 13 16.49 -38.22 0.27
N SER A 14 16.24 -39.52 0.44
CA SER A 14 15.09 -40.01 1.21
C SER A 14 15.16 -39.58 2.67
N ILE A 15 16.35 -39.59 3.29
CA ILE A 15 16.56 -39.14 4.66
C ILE A 15 16.19 -37.65 4.79
N VAL A 16 16.76 -36.79 3.93
CA VAL A 16 16.48 -35.33 3.95
C VAL A 16 14.98 -35.05 3.80
N LEU A 17 14.31 -35.71 2.85
CA LEU A 17 12.86 -35.53 2.64
C LEU A 17 12.03 -35.98 3.86
N GLN A 18 12.43 -37.05 4.55
CA GLN A 18 11.78 -37.47 5.81
C GLN A 18 12.04 -36.47 6.94
N THR A 19 13.26 -35.94 7.06
CA THR A 19 13.60 -34.90 8.04
C THR A 19 12.76 -33.65 7.83
N ILE A 20 12.61 -33.21 6.56
CA ILE A 20 11.76 -32.08 6.19
C ILE A 20 10.31 -32.32 6.64
N ARG A 21 9.72 -33.45 6.25
CA ARG A 21 8.29 -33.74 6.50
C ARG A 21 7.95 -33.99 7.96
N HIS A 22 8.83 -34.64 8.72
CA HIS A 22 8.47 -35.11 10.07
C HIS A 22 9.04 -34.25 11.19
N HIS A 23 10.15 -33.56 10.95
CA HIS A 23 10.88 -32.85 12.01
C HIS A 23 10.85 -31.34 11.82
N LEU A 24 11.14 -30.86 10.60
CA LEU A 24 11.27 -29.43 10.34
C LEU A 24 9.94 -28.77 9.99
N TYR A 25 9.11 -29.41 9.17
CA TYR A 25 7.86 -28.84 8.65
C TYR A 25 6.74 -29.89 8.72
N PRO A 26 6.30 -30.26 9.94
CA PRO A 26 5.28 -31.29 10.12
C PRO A 26 3.92 -30.84 9.60
N GLU A 27 3.12 -31.79 9.10
CA GLU A 27 1.80 -31.56 8.49
C GLU A 27 0.85 -30.73 9.38
N LYS A 28 0.97 -30.86 10.71
CA LYS A 28 0.18 -30.06 11.68
C LYS A 28 0.41 -28.54 11.54
N ASP A 29 1.63 -28.14 11.19
CA ASP A 29 2.04 -26.74 11.09
C ASP A 29 2.05 -26.27 9.62
N PHE A 30 2.37 -27.19 8.69
CA PHE A 30 2.48 -26.94 7.25
C PHE A 30 1.66 -27.96 6.47
N PRO A 31 0.33 -27.84 6.46
CA PRO A 31 -0.52 -28.80 5.76
C PRO A 31 -0.25 -28.76 4.25
N GLU A 32 -0.08 -29.92 3.60
CA GLU A 32 0.26 -30.04 2.17
C GLU A 32 -0.73 -29.29 1.26
N LYS A 33 -1.99 -29.16 1.70
CA LYS A 33 -3.03 -28.39 1.01
C LYS A 33 -2.72 -26.90 0.89
N LEU A 34 -1.94 -26.33 1.82
CA LEU A 34 -1.57 -24.90 1.84
C LEU A 34 -0.12 -24.69 1.39
N PHE A 35 0.73 -25.71 1.52
CA PHE A 35 2.17 -25.68 1.24
C PHE A 35 2.57 -26.75 0.22
N THR A 36 1.83 -26.82 -0.89
CA THR A 36 2.01 -27.88 -1.90
C THR A 36 3.41 -27.89 -2.49
N GLY A 37 4.08 -29.04 -2.47
CA GLY A 37 5.44 -29.20 -3.00
C GLY A 37 6.54 -28.64 -2.10
N LEU A 38 6.22 -28.28 -0.84
CA LEU A 38 7.18 -27.77 0.13
C LEU A 38 8.44 -28.64 0.29
N PRO A 39 8.34 -29.99 0.37
CA PRO A 39 9.54 -30.82 0.50
C PRO A 39 10.50 -30.70 -0.69
N SER A 40 9.97 -30.53 -1.90
CA SER A 40 10.79 -30.36 -3.10
C SER A 40 11.53 -29.03 -3.09
N VAL A 41 10.82 -27.93 -2.82
CA VAL A 41 11.40 -26.58 -2.74
C VAL A 41 12.53 -26.52 -1.71
N LEU A 42 12.33 -27.14 -0.54
CA LEU A 42 13.33 -27.18 0.52
C LEU A 42 14.50 -28.11 0.17
N PHE A 43 14.26 -29.24 -0.50
CA PHE A 43 15.32 -30.12 -0.96
C PHE A 43 16.19 -29.46 -2.03
N ASP A 44 15.59 -28.71 -2.95
CA ASP A 44 16.34 -27.96 -3.97
C ASP A 44 17.25 -26.91 -3.31
N CYS A 45 16.71 -26.14 -2.36
CA CYS A 45 17.49 -25.20 -1.57
C CYS A 45 18.62 -25.88 -0.79
N PHE A 46 18.36 -27.05 -0.18
CA PHE A 46 19.37 -27.85 0.50
C PHE A 46 20.49 -28.27 -0.44
N MET A 47 20.14 -28.79 -1.61
CA MET A 47 21.12 -29.24 -2.60
C MET A 47 21.94 -28.10 -3.18
N ASP A 48 21.35 -26.92 -3.36
CA ASP A 48 22.09 -25.73 -3.80
C ASP A 48 23.15 -25.32 -2.76
N VAL A 49 22.81 -25.33 -1.48
CA VAL A 49 23.75 -25.05 -0.38
C VAL A 49 24.84 -26.12 -0.31
N VAL A 50 24.48 -27.40 -0.33
CA VAL A 50 25.42 -28.51 -0.28
C VAL A 50 26.38 -28.48 -1.47
N LYS A 51 25.90 -28.21 -2.69
CA LYS A 51 26.75 -28.12 -3.89
C LYS A 51 27.67 -26.89 -3.87
N SER A 52 27.26 -25.81 -3.23
CA SER A 52 28.08 -24.59 -3.12
C SER A 52 29.29 -24.75 -2.19
N ARG A 53 29.32 -25.82 -1.38
CA ARG A 53 30.30 -26.05 -0.32
C ARG A 53 30.90 -27.46 -0.42
N ALA A 54 32.17 -27.54 -0.84
CA ALA A 54 32.84 -28.83 -1.09
C ALA A 54 32.86 -29.75 0.15
N ASP A 55 33.04 -29.18 1.34
CA ASP A 55 32.99 -29.87 2.62
C ASP A 55 31.63 -30.54 2.88
N LEU A 56 30.54 -29.81 2.61
CA LEU A 56 29.18 -30.34 2.80
C LEU A 56 28.83 -31.39 1.74
N LEU A 57 29.31 -31.21 0.51
CA LEU A 57 29.11 -32.16 -0.57
C LEU A 57 29.79 -33.50 -0.27
N GLU A 58 31.03 -33.44 0.22
CA GLU A 58 31.78 -34.63 0.62
C GLU A 58 31.07 -35.35 1.78
N LEU A 59 30.67 -34.61 2.82
CA LEU A 59 29.88 -35.16 3.93
C LEU A 59 28.58 -35.80 3.43
N TYR A 60 27.83 -35.12 2.56
CA TYR A 60 26.59 -35.64 2.00
C TYR A 60 26.79 -36.91 1.16
N GLN A 61 27.92 -37.07 0.47
CA GLN A 61 28.20 -38.26 -0.35
C GLN A 61 28.74 -39.43 0.48
N GLN A 62 29.52 -39.15 1.51
CA GLN A 62 30.24 -40.15 2.29
C GLN A 62 29.49 -40.62 3.54
N ALA A 63 28.56 -39.80 4.08
CA ALA A 63 27.83 -40.12 5.30
C ALA A 63 27.17 -41.51 5.24
N GLU A 64 27.54 -42.35 6.20
CA GLU A 64 26.97 -43.70 6.36
C GLU A 64 25.86 -43.70 7.42
N ASP A 65 25.99 -42.82 8.41
CA ASP A 65 25.01 -42.62 9.47
C ASP A 65 23.90 -41.65 9.02
N LYS A 66 22.67 -42.08 9.26
CA LYS A 66 21.47 -41.27 9.06
C LYS A 66 21.52 -40.00 9.90
N THR A 67 22.06 -40.06 11.13
CA THR A 67 22.04 -38.92 12.06
C THR A 67 22.82 -37.71 11.54
N GLU A 68 23.91 -37.94 10.80
CA GLU A 68 24.74 -36.88 10.20
C GLU A 68 23.97 -36.11 9.13
N ILE A 69 23.27 -36.83 8.23
CA ILE A 69 22.44 -36.21 7.19
C ILE A 69 21.25 -35.46 7.80
N GLU A 70 20.63 -36.00 8.85
CA GLU A 70 19.54 -35.30 9.56
C GLU A 70 20.04 -34.02 10.24
N ALA A 71 21.22 -34.06 10.86
CA ALA A 71 21.84 -32.90 11.50
C ALA A 71 22.16 -31.82 10.45
N LEU A 72 22.77 -32.20 9.33
CA LEU A 72 23.06 -31.31 8.21
C LEU A 72 21.77 -30.68 7.65
N ALA A 73 20.72 -31.47 7.45
CA ALA A 73 19.43 -30.97 6.99
C ALA A 73 18.82 -29.97 7.98
N ARG A 74 18.91 -30.23 9.29
CA ARG A 74 18.44 -29.29 10.33
C ARG A 74 19.25 -28.00 10.32
N GLU A 75 20.57 -28.08 10.21
CA GLU A 75 21.43 -26.90 10.15
C GLU A 75 21.06 -25.98 8.98
N ILE A 76 20.89 -26.53 7.78
CA ILE A 76 20.61 -25.73 6.59
C ILE A 76 19.15 -25.27 6.54
N LEU A 77 18.21 -26.17 6.84
CA LEU A 77 16.78 -25.96 6.60
C LEU A 77 15.97 -25.56 7.84
N GLU A 78 16.59 -25.39 9.01
CA GLU A 78 15.93 -24.77 10.15
C GLU A 78 15.38 -23.40 9.74
N PHE A 79 14.14 -23.11 10.12
CA PHE A 79 13.41 -21.93 9.63
C PHE A 79 14.15 -20.61 9.88
N LYS A 80 14.86 -20.50 11.01
CA LYS A 80 15.70 -19.34 11.32
C LYS A 80 16.82 -19.16 10.29
N ASN A 81 17.49 -20.25 9.93
CA ASN A 81 18.62 -20.26 9.01
C ASN A 81 18.13 -20.04 7.56
N LEU A 82 16.98 -20.62 7.19
CA LEU A 82 16.32 -20.31 5.92
C LEU A 82 15.98 -18.83 5.79
N LEU A 83 15.37 -18.22 6.81
CA LEU A 83 15.05 -16.79 6.75
C LEU A 83 16.31 -15.92 6.67
N ALA A 84 17.38 -16.32 7.37
CA ALA A 84 18.63 -15.57 7.41
C ALA A 84 19.46 -15.67 6.12
N HIS A 85 19.49 -16.84 5.49
CA HIS A 85 20.41 -17.10 4.37
C HIS A 85 19.68 -17.26 3.02
N HIS A 86 18.42 -17.70 3.04
CA HIS A 86 17.61 -17.97 1.85
C HIS A 86 16.18 -17.40 1.97
N PRO A 87 16.03 -16.09 2.19
CA PRO A 87 14.73 -15.47 2.41
C PRO A 87 13.75 -15.68 1.24
N GLN A 88 14.25 -15.79 -0.01
CA GLN A 88 13.37 -16.07 -1.16
C GLN A 88 12.72 -17.46 -1.05
N THR A 89 13.45 -18.46 -0.56
CA THR A 89 12.91 -19.82 -0.34
C THR A 89 11.75 -19.76 0.63
N VAL A 90 11.84 -18.97 1.71
CA VAL A 90 10.72 -18.76 2.64
C VAL A 90 9.50 -18.20 1.91
N VAL A 91 9.67 -17.22 1.03
CA VAL A 91 8.54 -16.70 0.22
C VAL A 91 7.94 -17.78 -0.67
N LEU A 92 8.76 -18.64 -1.29
CA LEU A 92 8.30 -19.75 -2.11
C LEU A 92 7.51 -20.79 -1.31
N MET A 93 7.90 -21.07 -0.05
CA MET A 93 7.12 -21.94 0.83
C MET A 93 5.67 -21.43 0.95
N TYR A 94 5.48 -20.12 1.10
CA TYR A 94 4.17 -19.50 1.26
C TYR A 94 3.44 -19.19 -0.06
N ARG A 95 4.01 -19.54 -1.22
CA ARG A 95 3.46 -19.20 -2.54
C ARG A 95 2.00 -19.62 -2.71
N THR A 96 1.68 -20.88 -2.40
CA THR A 96 0.31 -21.42 -2.53
C THR A 96 -0.66 -20.75 -1.56
N TYR A 97 -0.19 -20.42 -0.35
CA TYR A 97 -0.99 -19.72 0.66
C TYR A 97 -1.31 -18.28 0.24
N ILE A 98 -0.32 -17.54 -0.27
CA ILE A 98 -0.47 -16.19 -0.82
C ILE A 98 -1.41 -16.22 -2.04
N LYS A 99 -1.25 -17.19 -2.94
CA LYS A 99 -2.12 -17.39 -4.11
C LYS A 99 -3.59 -17.52 -3.69
N LYS A 100 -3.87 -18.35 -2.67
CA LYS A 100 -5.22 -18.51 -2.13
C LYS A 100 -5.77 -17.22 -1.52
N PHE A 101 -4.94 -16.47 -0.79
CA PHE A 101 -5.34 -15.18 -0.23
C PHE A 101 -5.72 -14.16 -1.32
N VAL A 102 -4.89 -13.99 -2.36
CA VAL A 102 -5.16 -13.07 -3.47
C VAL A 102 -6.43 -13.47 -4.21
N LYS A 103 -6.58 -14.77 -4.52
CA LYS A 103 -7.78 -15.30 -5.18
C LYS A 103 -9.04 -15.06 -4.34
N TYR A 104 -8.99 -15.30 -3.03
CA TYR A 104 -10.12 -15.05 -2.13
C TYR A 104 -10.53 -13.56 -2.09
N LYS A 105 -9.55 -12.66 -2.06
CA LYS A 105 -9.83 -11.21 -2.08
C LYS A 105 -10.41 -10.75 -3.40
N GLN A 106 -9.96 -11.32 -4.53
CA GLN A 106 -10.50 -10.98 -5.85
C GLN A 106 -11.87 -11.60 -6.13
N SER A 107 -12.14 -12.82 -5.66
CA SER A 107 -13.48 -13.41 -5.80
C SER A 107 -14.57 -12.59 -5.10
N ALA A 108 -14.21 -11.82 -4.07
CA ALA A 108 -15.12 -10.90 -3.41
C ALA A 108 -15.33 -9.57 -4.17
N ALA A 109 -14.48 -9.26 -5.17
CA ALA A 109 -14.45 -7.98 -5.88
C ALA A 109 -15.04 -8.04 -7.31
N SER A 110 -15.59 -9.18 -7.74
CA SER A 110 -16.26 -9.36 -9.05
C SER A 110 -15.39 -9.04 -10.29
N THR A 111 -14.13 -9.46 -10.27
CA THR A 111 -13.13 -9.20 -11.32
C THR A 111 -12.84 -10.42 -12.20
N THR A 112 -12.33 -10.18 -13.40
CA THR A 112 -12.06 -11.22 -14.41
C THR A 112 -10.97 -12.20 -13.94
N SER A 113 -10.97 -13.42 -14.49
CA SER A 113 -10.08 -14.52 -14.04
C SER A 113 -8.58 -14.23 -14.24
N ASP A 114 -8.20 -13.29 -15.09
CA ASP A 114 -6.79 -13.09 -15.44
C ASP A 114 -6.13 -12.04 -14.52
N GLU A 115 -6.90 -11.08 -14.01
CA GLU A 115 -6.36 -9.97 -13.20
C GLU A 115 -5.75 -10.42 -11.86
N TRP A 116 -6.29 -11.48 -11.24
CA TRP A 116 -5.76 -11.95 -9.97
C TRP A 116 -4.39 -12.61 -10.13
N GLU A 117 -4.08 -13.18 -11.31
CA GLU A 117 -2.77 -13.77 -11.58
C GLU A 117 -1.70 -12.68 -11.65
N ASP A 118 -1.98 -11.57 -12.32
CA ASP A 118 -1.05 -10.43 -12.38
C ASP A 118 -0.82 -9.83 -11.00
N ILE A 119 -1.88 -9.67 -10.20
CA ILE A 119 -1.78 -9.14 -8.84
C ILE A 119 -0.99 -10.10 -7.96
N PHE A 120 -1.21 -11.40 -8.11
CA PHE A 120 -0.45 -12.41 -7.41
C PHE A 120 1.04 -12.34 -7.78
N GLN A 121 1.38 -12.27 -9.07
CA GLN A 121 2.75 -12.10 -9.56
C GLN A 121 3.41 -10.84 -8.99
N GLU A 122 2.68 -9.73 -8.97
CA GLU A 122 3.21 -8.48 -8.46
C GLU A 122 3.38 -8.48 -6.93
N VAL A 123 2.45 -9.10 -6.19
CA VAL A 123 2.62 -9.36 -4.74
C VAL A 123 3.90 -10.15 -4.48
N MET A 124 4.12 -11.24 -5.23
CA MET A 124 5.32 -12.07 -5.09
C MET A 124 6.60 -11.28 -5.42
N THR A 125 6.57 -10.49 -6.49
CA THR A 125 7.71 -9.66 -6.94
C THR A 125 8.08 -8.62 -5.89
N ARG A 126 7.10 -7.87 -5.36
CA ARG A 126 7.34 -6.86 -4.29
C ARG A 126 7.78 -7.50 -2.98
N LEU A 127 7.32 -8.72 -2.70
CA LEU A 127 7.71 -9.46 -1.51
C LEU A 127 9.18 -9.89 -1.59
N ILE A 128 9.61 -10.46 -2.71
CA ILE A 128 10.98 -10.95 -2.95
C ILE A 128 11.99 -9.81 -3.12
N SER A 129 11.62 -8.73 -3.82
CA SER A 129 12.55 -7.63 -4.18
C SER A 129 12.95 -6.71 -3.05
N GLY A 130 12.27 -6.75 -1.89
CA GLY A 130 12.67 -5.87 -0.78
C GLY A 130 11.94 -6.05 0.54
N LYS A 131 10.72 -6.60 0.56
CA LYS A 131 9.97 -6.72 1.81
C LYS A 131 10.48 -7.89 2.66
N ILE A 132 10.90 -8.99 2.05
CA ILE A 132 11.38 -10.15 2.81
C ILE A 132 12.68 -9.85 3.56
N GLN A 133 13.58 -9.04 3.00
CA GLN A 133 14.82 -8.59 3.67
C GLN A 133 14.48 -7.75 4.90
N ARG A 134 13.49 -6.85 4.81
CA ARG A 134 13.01 -6.09 5.97
C ARG A 134 12.34 -6.97 7.03
N ILE A 135 11.64 -8.02 6.61
CA ILE A 135 11.08 -9.01 7.54
C ILE A 135 12.22 -9.74 8.25
N GLN A 136 13.24 -10.19 7.52
CA GLN A 136 14.42 -10.86 8.07
C GLN A 136 15.13 -10.01 9.13
N GLU A 137 15.32 -8.71 8.89
CA GLU A 137 15.97 -7.79 9.83
C GLU A 137 15.15 -7.52 11.10
N ARG A 138 13.82 -7.56 11.00
CA ARG A 138 12.91 -7.12 12.07
C ARG A 138 12.25 -8.25 12.84
N PHE A 139 12.20 -9.45 12.28
CA PHE A 139 11.50 -10.57 12.89
C PHE A 139 12.33 -11.16 14.02
N ASP A 140 11.86 -10.95 15.25
CA ASP A 140 12.54 -11.44 16.45
C ASP A 140 12.11 -12.88 16.81
N PHE A 141 13.01 -13.83 16.59
CA PHE A 141 12.83 -15.24 16.98
C PHE A 141 12.87 -15.48 18.50
N THR A 142 13.30 -14.49 19.29
CA THR A 142 13.49 -14.59 20.74
C THR A 142 12.26 -14.13 21.54
N TYR A 143 11.22 -13.63 20.88
CA TYR A 143 10.03 -13.10 21.55
C TYR A 143 9.31 -14.19 22.40
N LYS A 144 9.58 -14.19 23.72
CA LYS A 144 9.19 -15.25 24.68
C LYS A 144 7.70 -15.26 25.07
N LYS A 145 6.90 -14.26 24.66
CA LYS A 145 5.53 -14.05 25.18
C LYS A 145 4.53 -15.15 24.78
N TYR A 146 4.88 -16.00 23.82
CA TYR A 146 3.99 -17.04 23.29
C TYR A 146 4.65 -18.42 23.45
N LYS A 147 4.57 -18.99 24.66
CA LYS A 147 5.08 -20.35 24.94
C LYS A 147 4.27 -21.45 24.22
N ASP A 148 3.01 -21.18 23.89
CA ASP A 148 2.08 -22.20 23.36
C ASP A 148 1.79 -22.06 21.85
N PHE A 149 2.11 -20.91 21.25
CA PHE A 149 1.95 -20.70 19.81
C PHE A 149 3.27 -21.05 19.11
N SER A 150 3.23 -21.95 18.11
CA SER A 150 4.44 -22.31 17.36
C SER A 150 5.02 -21.03 16.75
N LYS A 151 6.32 -20.74 16.95
CA LYS A 151 6.97 -19.50 16.44
C LYS A 151 6.70 -19.25 14.94
N LYS A 152 6.43 -20.33 14.21
CA LYS A 152 6.09 -20.36 12.78
C LYS A 152 4.72 -19.75 12.49
N SER A 153 3.72 -19.97 13.34
CA SER A 153 2.40 -19.34 13.22
C SER A 153 2.46 -17.81 13.40
N LEU A 154 3.33 -17.31 14.30
CA LEU A 154 3.59 -15.88 14.47
C LEU A 154 4.20 -15.27 13.19
N PHE A 155 5.16 -15.97 12.59
CA PHE A 155 5.74 -15.56 11.30
C PHE A 155 4.68 -15.52 10.20
N THR A 156 3.85 -16.56 10.07
CA THR A 156 2.75 -16.59 9.11
C THR A 156 1.85 -15.37 9.25
N SER A 157 1.42 -15.03 10.47
CA SER A 157 0.60 -13.83 10.71
C SER A 157 1.31 -12.55 10.28
N TYR A 158 2.59 -12.40 10.64
CA TYR A 158 3.39 -11.22 10.27
C TYR A 158 3.58 -11.09 8.75
N LEU A 159 3.90 -12.19 8.08
CA LEU A 159 4.03 -12.26 6.64
C LEU A 159 2.70 -11.90 5.95
N MET A 160 1.59 -12.44 6.43
CA MET A 160 0.27 -12.18 5.83
C MET A 160 -0.20 -10.73 6.01
N VAL A 161 0.16 -10.07 7.11
CA VAL A 161 -0.06 -8.61 7.24
C VAL A 161 0.73 -7.86 6.17
N THR A 162 1.98 -8.25 5.93
CA THR A 162 2.81 -7.65 4.89
C THR A 162 2.23 -7.87 3.49
N VAL A 163 1.83 -9.11 3.17
CA VAL A 163 1.17 -9.48 1.91
C VAL A 163 -0.12 -8.70 1.71
N ARG A 164 -0.96 -8.57 2.75
CA ARG A 164 -2.18 -7.77 2.69
C ARG A 164 -1.89 -6.31 2.36
N ASN A 165 -0.87 -5.71 2.97
CA ASN A 165 -0.51 -4.32 2.71
C ASN A 165 -0.05 -4.14 1.26
N ILE A 166 0.83 -5.02 0.77
CA ILE A 166 1.27 -5.01 -0.64
C ILE A 166 0.07 -5.13 -1.58
N TYR A 167 -0.85 -6.06 -1.32
CA TYR A 167 -2.08 -6.23 -2.09
C TYR A 167 -2.91 -4.93 -2.13
N MET A 168 -3.13 -4.29 -0.98
CA MET A 168 -3.90 -3.04 -0.91
C MET A 168 -3.22 -1.91 -1.69
N ASP A 169 -1.89 -1.84 -1.66
CA ASP A 169 -1.13 -0.84 -2.42
C ASP A 169 -1.29 -1.07 -3.93
N ILE A 170 -1.18 -2.32 -4.41
CA ILE A 170 -1.40 -2.67 -5.82
C ILE A 170 -2.82 -2.29 -6.28
N ILE A 171 -3.84 -2.62 -5.49
CA ILE A 171 -5.24 -2.28 -5.86
C ILE A 171 -5.43 -0.76 -5.95
N ARG A 172 -4.85 0.00 -5.02
CA ARG A 172 -4.91 1.47 -5.07
C ARG A 172 -4.23 2.01 -6.32
N GLU A 173 -3.03 1.53 -6.63
CA GLU A 173 -2.27 1.95 -7.82
C GLU A 173 -2.99 1.59 -9.12
N ARG A 174 -3.61 0.40 -9.21
CA ARG A 174 -4.38 -0.03 -10.39
C ARG A 174 -5.65 0.78 -10.59
N ASN A 175 -6.39 1.06 -9.52
CA ASN A 175 -7.58 1.90 -9.59
C ASN A 175 -7.22 3.31 -10.06
N VAL A 176 -6.07 3.84 -9.67
CA VAL A 176 -5.56 5.13 -10.18
C VAL A 176 -5.23 5.07 -11.68
N ARG A 177 -4.60 3.98 -12.15
CA ARG A 177 -4.24 3.80 -13.58
C ARG A 177 -5.45 3.61 -14.51
N LEU A 178 -6.45 2.83 -14.09
CA LEU A 178 -7.65 2.58 -14.92
C LEU A 178 -8.44 3.87 -15.20
N LEU A 179 -8.39 4.83 -14.28
CA LEU A 179 -9.08 6.10 -14.41
C LEU A 179 -8.31 7.11 -15.28
N THR A 180 -7.10 6.79 -15.75
CA THR A 180 -6.17 7.77 -16.36
C THR A 180 -5.52 7.33 -17.67
N ALA A 181 -6.05 6.31 -18.35
CA ALA A 181 -5.54 5.80 -19.63
C ALA A 181 -5.74 6.74 -20.86
N GLY A 182 -5.81 8.06 -20.65
CA GLY A 182 -5.78 9.08 -21.71
C GLY A 182 -4.38 9.68 -21.86
N GLN A 183 -3.94 9.94 -23.10
CA GLN A 183 -2.71 10.68 -23.35
C GLN A 183 -2.83 12.11 -22.81
N THR A 184 -2.00 12.48 -21.83
CA THR A 184 -2.02 13.82 -21.24
C THR A 184 -0.79 14.64 -21.62
N LEU A 185 -1.05 15.90 -21.99
CA LEU A 185 -0.06 16.92 -22.27
C LEU A 185 0.57 17.43 -20.97
N PRO A 186 1.78 18.05 -21.02
CA PRO A 186 2.42 18.64 -19.85
C PRO A 186 1.54 19.76 -19.25
N ILE A 187 1.20 19.66 -17.97
CA ILE A 187 0.22 20.55 -17.32
C ILE A 187 0.71 22.01 -17.22
N ASP A 188 2.02 22.21 -17.15
CA ASP A 188 2.62 23.55 -17.04
C ASP A 188 2.30 24.40 -18.29
N GLU A 189 2.24 23.79 -19.48
CA GLU A 189 1.81 24.49 -20.71
C GLU A 189 0.31 24.81 -20.72
N VAL A 190 -0.50 24.03 -20.02
CA VAL A 190 -1.96 24.23 -19.95
C VAL A 190 -2.28 25.40 -19.02
N PHE A 191 -1.63 25.48 -17.87
CA PHE A 191 -1.85 26.57 -16.91
C PHE A 191 -1.35 27.93 -17.43
N GLU A 192 -0.20 27.97 -18.12
CA GLU A 192 0.32 29.20 -18.72
C GLU A 192 -0.60 29.74 -19.84
N ARG A 193 -1.24 28.84 -20.61
CA ARG A 193 -2.16 29.23 -21.69
C ARG A 193 -3.55 29.66 -21.23
N CYS A 194 -3.99 29.28 -20.02
CA CYS A 194 -5.31 29.63 -19.50
C CYS A 194 -5.42 31.07 -18.96
N ASN A 195 -4.30 31.77 -18.73
CA ASN A 195 -4.32 33.19 -18.34
C ASN A 195 -4.68 34.15 -19.50
N TYR A 196 -4.82 33.66 -20.73
CA TYR A 196 -5.32 34.46 -21.86
C TYR A 196 -6.85 34.37 -21.93
N LYS A 197 -7.52 35.54 -21.96
CA LYS A 197 -8.99 35.77 -21.92
C LYS A 197 -9.83 35.12 -23.05
N GLY A 198 -9.29 34.17 -23.80
CA GLY A 198 -10.04 33.27 -24.66
C GLY A 198 -9.84 31.84 -24.18
N GLU A 199 -10.74 31.34 -23.34
CA GLU A 199 -10.72 29.92 -22.92
C GLU A 199 -10.91 29.04 -24.17
N ASN A 200 -9.82 28.46 -24.66
CA ASN A 200 -9.88 27.41 -25.65
C ASN A 200 -10.61 26.21 -25.02
N MET A 201 -11.70 25.75 -25.64
CA MET A 201 -12.50 24.61 -25.18
C MET A 201 -11.64 23.37 -24.85
N MET A 202 -10.54 23.19 -25.59
CA MET A 202 -9.57 22.11 -25.33
C MET A 202 -8.90 22.24 -23.97
N ASN A 203 -8.48 23.45 -23.57
CA ASN A 203 -7.85 23.68 -22.26
C ASN A 203 -8.85 23.43 -21.13
N ARG A 204 -10.12 23.78 -21.32
CA ARG A 204 -11.17 23.53 -20.32
C ARG A 204 -11.35 22.04 -20.07
N LEU A 205 -11.43 21.23 -21.14
CA LEU A 205 -11.53 19.78 -21.07
C LEU A 205 -10.33 19.16 -20.36
N VAL A 206 -9.11 19.63 -20.63
CA VAL A 206 -7.90 19.14 -19.95
C VAL A 206 -7.96 19.47 -18.46
N ILE A 207 -8.31 20.71 -18.08
CA ILE A 207 -8.45 21.07 -16.66
C ILE A 207 -9.54 20.23 -15.98
N ASP A 208 -10.67 19.99 -16.63
CA ASP A 208 -11.73 19.14 -16.07
C ASP A 208 -11.22 17.71 -15.83
N GLN A 209 -10.47 17.14 -16.79
CA GLN A 209 -9.83 15.83 -16.60
C GLN A 209 -8.85 15.82 -15.43
N GLU A 210 -8.00 16.82 -15.27
CA GLU A 210 -7.04 16.88 -14.15
C GLU A 210 -7.76 17.13 -12.80
N CYS A 211 -8.86 17.88 -12.79
CA CYS A 211 -9.72 18.03 -11.62
C CYS A 211 -10.39 16.70 -11.22
N GLU A 212 -10.86 15.91 -12.18
CA GLU A 212 -11.42 14.56 -11.93
C GLU A 212 -10.36 13.60 -11.37
N LYS A 213 -9.11 13.69 -11.86
CA LYS A 213 -8.00 12.93 -11.27
C LYS A 213 -7.75 13.35 -9.82
N LEU A 214 -7.72 14.65 -9.53
CA LEU A 214 -7.59 15.15 -8.15
C LEU A 214 -8.75 14.67 -7.28
N HIS A 215 -10.00 14.74 -7.75
CA HIS A 215 -11.17 14.24 -7.04
C HIS A 215 -11.02 12.75 -6.67
N THR A 216 -10.59 11.94 -7.64
CA THR A 216 -10.31 10.51 -7.47
C THR A 216 -9.24 10.28 -6.41
N VAL A 217 -8.13 11.01 -6.47
CA VAL A 217 -7.05 10.91 -5.47
C VAL A 217 -7.55 11.29 -4.08
N LEU A 218 -8.36 12.35 -3.95
CA LEU A 218 -8.97 12.75 -2.68
C LEU A 218 -9.91 11.68 -2.12
N ALA A 219 -10.62 10.93 -2.98
CA ALA A 219 -11.50 9.84 -2.56
C ALA A 219 -10.76 8.68 -1.87
N LEU A 220 -9.45 8.50 -2.15
CA LEU A 220 -8.61 7.49 -1.48
C LEU A 220 -8.46 7.73 0.02
N TYR A 221 -8.69 8.97 0.49
CA TYR A 221 -8.52 9.37 1.90
C TYR A 221 -9.75 9.13 2.78
N TYR A 222 -10.76 8.36 2.32
CA TYR A 222 -12.03 8.00 3.00
C TYR A 222 -12.25 8.59 4.40
N LYS A 223 -11.58 8.07 5.44
CA LYS A 223 -11.78 8.48 6.84
C LYS A 223 -11.25 9.88 7.16
N SER A 224 -10.16 10.29 6.54
CA SER A 224 -9.50 11.59 6.76
C SER A 224 -9.84 12.62 5.70
N ARG A 225 -10.70 12.29 4.73
CA ARG A 225 -11.02 13.17 3.61
C ARG A 225 -11.56 14.54 4.06
N PRO A 226 -12.58 14.65 4.94
CA PRO A 226 -13.09 15.96 5.35
C PRO A 226 -12.00 16.85 5.97
N LYS A 227 -11.23 16.30 6.91
CA LYS A 227 -10.09 16.98 7.53
C LYS A 227 -9.05 17.43 6.50
N LEU A 228 -8.74 16.58 5.53
CA LEU A 228 -7.78 16.89 4.47
C LEU A 228 -8.28 18.03 3.60
N GLU A 229 -9.51 17.96 3.11
CA GLU A 229 -10.13 19.01 2.28
C GLU A 229 -10.16 20.36 3.01
N LEU A 230 -10.54 20.37 4.30
CA LEU A 230 -10.49 21.57 5.14
C LEU A 230 -9.08 22.16 5.22
N CYS A 231 -8.07 21.32 5.44
CA CYS A 231 -6.67 21.74 5.49
C CYS A 231 -6.14 22.23 4.13
N LEU A 232 -6.56 21.60 3.03
CA LEU A 232 -6.21 22.01 1.67
C LEU A 232 -6.79 23.39 1.34
N LYS A 233 -8.07 23.62 1.64
CA LYS A 233 -8.71 24.93 1.47
C LYS A 233 -8.01 26.02 2.29
N LEU A 234 -7.70 25.74 3.57
CA LEU A 234 -6.91 26.65 4.41
C LEU A 234 -5.53 26.95 3.82
N LYS A 235 -4.80 25.92 3.36
CA LYS A 235 -3.48 26.05 2.74
C LYS A 235 -3.52 26.87 1.45
N CYS A 236 -4.58 26.73 0.65
CA CYS A 236 -4.78 27.47 -0.59
C CYS A 236 -5.50 28.83 -0.38
N ARG A 237 -5.81 29.21 0.87
CA ARG A 237 -6.53 30.45 1.22
C ARG A 237 -7.91 30.55 0.58
N ILE A 238 -8.56 29.42 0.39
CA ILE A 238 -9.91 29.31 -0.12
C ILE A 238 -10.88 29.54 1.06
N PRO A 239 -11.86 30.47 0.93
CA PRO A 239 -12.84 30.71 1.98
C PRO A 239 -13.62 29.44 2.33
N LEU A 240 -13.73 29.14 3.63
CA LEU A 240 -14.48 27.98 4.13
C LEU A 240 -15.96 28.29 4.28
N SER A 241 -16.82 27.40 3.78
CA SER A 241 -18.26 27.42 4.06
C SER A 241 -18.56 26.81 5.44
N ALA A 242 -19.78 27.03 5.95
CA ALA A 242 -20.22 26.35 7.16
C ALA A 242 -20.27 24.82 6.95
N ASP A 243 -20.69 24.37 5.77
CA ASP A 243 -20.78 22.95 5.43
C ASP A 243 -19.42 22.27 5.34
N ASP A 244 -18.38 22.98 4.87
CA ASP A 244 -17.00 22.47 4.89
C ASP A 244 -16.55 22.13 6.32
N ILE A 245 -16.87 23.02 7.26
CA ILE A 245 -16.51 22.87 8.66
C ILE A 245 -17.35 21.78 9.31
N GLN A 246 -18.67 21.76 9.07
CA GLN A 246 -19.58 20.77 9.65
C GLN A 246 -19.30 19.34 9.15
N ARG A 247 -18.92 19.17 7.88
CA ARG A 247 -18.47 17.88 7.32
C ARG A 247 -17.22 17.36 8.03
N SER A 248 -16.33 18.26 8.43
CA SER A 248 -15.07 17.92 9.10
C SER A 248 -15.23 17.70 10.60
N PHE A 249 -16.05 18.54 11.24
CA PHE A 249 -16.29 18.58 12.67
C PHE A 249 -17.80 18.67 12.93
N PRO A 250 -18.51 17.53 12.97
CA PRO A 250 -19.94 17.52 13.26
C PRO A 250 -20.18 18.07 14.68
N GLY A 251 -20.88 19.20 14.78
CA GLY A 251 -21.14 19.86 16.07
C GLY A 251 -20.07 20.89 16.47
N CYS A 252 -19.33 21.41 15.50
CA CYS A 252 -18.37 22.49 15.70
C CYS A 252 -19.02 23.71 16.39
N GLY A 253 -18.40 24.21 17.46
CA GLY A 253 -18.89 25.38 18.18
C GLY A 253 -18.78 26.67 17.34
N SER A 254 -19.63 27.66 17.62
CA SER A 254 -19.63 28.94 16.90
C SER A 254 -18.29 29.69 16.96
N GLU A 255 -17.57 29.57 18.08
CA GLU A 255 -16.20 30.11 18.24
C GLU A 255 -15.22 29.46 17.25
N ASP A 256 -15.26 28.13 17.11
CA ASP A 256 -14.38 27.40 16.20
C ASP A 256 -14.70 27.69 14.74
N ILE A 257 -15.99 27.81 14.41
CA ILE A 257 -16.44 28.25 13.08
C ILE A 257 -15.89 29.65 12.77
N TYR A 258 -15.96 30.58 13.74
CA TYR A 258 -15.42 31.93 13.58
C TYR A 258 -13.91 31.91 13.32
N ILE A 259 -13.14 31.13 14.10
CA ILE A 259 -11.69 30.98 13.93
C ILE A 259 -11.36 30.43 12.54
N LEU A 260 -12.05 29.38 12.10
CA LEU A 260 -11.79 28.71 10.82
C LEU A 260 -12.19 29.57 9.61
N ARG A 261 -13.19 30.46 9.75
CA ARG A 261 -13.67 31.33 8.65
C ARG A 261 -12.94 32.67 8.53
N GLN A 262 -11.91 32.93 9.35
CA GLN A 262 -11.14 34.16 9.23
C GLN A 262 -10.52 34.30 7.83
N ASP A 263 -10.35 35.54 7.37
CA ASP A 263 -9.63 35.80 6.14
C ASP A 263 -8.12 35.62 6.37
N PHE A 264 -7.57 34.55 5.80
CA PHE A 264 -6.15 34.24 5.89
C PHE A 264 -5.34 34.72 4.68
N LYS A 265 -5.92 35.53 3.78
CA LYS A 265 -5.18 36.14 2.66
C LYS A 265 -3.98 36.92 3.19
N GLY A 266 -2.79 36.63 2.66
CA GLY A 266 -1.52 37.25 3.09
C GLY A 266 -0.96 36.75 4.43
N VAL A 267 -1.66 35.88 5.17
CA VAL A 267 -1.14 35.29 6.41
C VAL A 267 -0.15 34.17 6.07
N LYS A 268 1.05 34.20 6.68
CA LYS A 268 2.04 33.12 6.53
C LYS A 268 1.51 31.81 7.11
N ASP A 269 1.84 30.68 6.47
CA ASP A 269 1.37 29.34 6.88
C ASP A 269 1.57 29.04 8.36
N LYS A 270 2.74 29.38 8.92
CA LYS A 270 3.02 29.16 10.35
C LYS A 270 1.96 29.83 11.23
N LYS A 271 1.69 31.12 10.98
CA LYS A 271 0.71 31.89 11.74
C LYS A 271 -0.73 31.40 11.50
N LEU A 272 -1.07 31.00 10.27
CA LEU A 272 -2.36 30.37 9.98
C LEU A 272 -2.57 29.13 10.84
N PHE A 273 -1.61 28.20 10.84
CA PHE A 273 -1.72 26.96 11.60
C PHE A 273 -1.67 27.18 13.11
N ASP A 274 -0.96 28.20 13.60
CA ASP A 274 -1.02 28.63 15.00
C ASP A 274 -2.43 29.13 15.38
N THR A 275 -3.12 29.81 14.48
CA THR A 275 -4.49 30.31 14.70
C THR A 275 -5.54 29.21 14.68
N VAL A 276 -5.48 28.25 13.74
CA VAL A 276 -6.55 27.24 13.58
C VAL A 276 -6.38 26.01 14.48
N ILE A 277 -5.19 25.72 15.00
CA ILE A 277 -4.94 24.50 15.78
C ILE A 277 -5.81 24.36 17.04
N PRO A 278 -6.19 25.42 17.80
CA PRO A 278 -7.08 25.28 18.94
C PRO A 278 -8.44 24.70 18.55
N ALA A 279 -9.00 25.12 17.42
CA ALA A 279 -10.26 24.59 16.90
C ALA A 279 -10.14 23.10 16.54
N PHE A 280 -9.06 22.69 15.85
CA PHE A 280 -8.79 21.27 15.58
C PHE A 280 -8.65 20.46 16.87
N ASN A 281 -7.92 20.96 17.86
CA ASN A 281 -7.68 20.26 19.12
C ASN A 281 -8.97 20.03 19.92
N ARG A 282 -9.87 21.04 19.97
CA ARG A 282 -11.18 20.93 20.61
C ARG A 282 -12.06 19.88 19.92
N ASN A 283 -12.16 19.94 18.59
CA ASN A 283 -13.04 19.04 17.83
C ASN A 283 -12.50 17.61 17.69
N GLU A 284 -11.18 17.41 17.73
CA GLU A 284 -10.56 16.07 17.64
C GLU A 284 -10.30 15.43 19.02
N GLY A 285 -10.44 16.18 20.12
CA GLY A 285 -10.11 15.72 21.47
C GLY A 285 -8.62 15.40 21.64
N ARG A 286 -7.74 16.11 20.94
CA ARG A 286 -6.28 15.89 20.93
C ARG A 286 -5.54 17.19 21.18
N ILE A 287 -4.38 17.13 21.82
CA ILE A 287 -3.52 18.29 22.05
C ILE A 287 -2.35 18.22 21.07
N ASN A 288 -2.54 18.75 19.87
CA ASN A 288 -1.50 18.85 18.87
C ASN A 288 -0.90 20.26 18.85
N LYS A 289 0.37 20.35 18.44
CA LYS A 289 1.03 21.61 18.09
C LYS A 289 0.70 21.96 16.64
N SER A 290 0.70 23.24 16.30
CA SER A 290 0.49 23.73 14.92
C SER A 290 1.42 23.09 13.90
N ASP A 291 2.69 22.89 14.27
CA ASP A 291 3.70 22.23 13.43
C ASP A 291 3.33 20.78 13.08
N THR A 292 2.62 20.07 13.97
CA THR A 292 2.15 18.70 13.72
C THR A 292 1.13 18.68 12.59
N LEU A 293 0.15 19.60 12.60
CA LEU A 293 -0.87 19.70 11.55
C LEU A 293 -0.24 20.12 10.21
N ARG A 294 0.71 21.07 10.25
CA ARG A 294 1.46 21.51 9.07
C ARG A 294 2.26 20.37 8.43
N LYS A 295 3.00 19.59 9.22
CA LYS A 295 3.75 18.42 8.75
C LYS A 295 2.85 17.33 8.21
N TRP A 296 1.74 17.06 8.90
CA TRP A 296 0.74 16.12 8.42
C TRP A 296 0.21 16.52 7.04
N LEU A 297 -0.15 17.79 6.84
CA LEU A 297 -0.61 18.29 5.55
C LEU A 297 0.48 18.21 4.47
N SER A 298 1.73 18.54 4.81
CA SER A 298 2.87 18.43 3.89
C SER A 298 3.01 17.00 3.36
N VAL A 299 3.00 16.01 4.25
CA VAL A 299 3.07 14.58 3.87
C VAL A 299 1.89 14.21 2.96
N LYS A 300 0.69 14.75 3.21
CA LYS A 300 -0.48 14.49 2.37
C LYS A 300 -0.37 15.14 0.99
N LEU A 301 0.19 16.35 0.88
CA LEU A 301 0.46 16.99 -0.40
C LEU A 301 1.51 16.21 -1.20
N ASP A 302 2.54 15.69 -0.55
CA ASP A 302 3.56 14.86 -1.21
C ASP A 302 2.95 13.54 -1.73
N GLU A 303 2.08 12.90 -0.94
CA GLU A 303 1.34 11.71 -1.36
C GLU A 303 0.40 12.01 -2.56
N ILE A 304 -0.36 13.11 -2.51
CA ILE A 304 -1.24 13.54 -3.61
C ILE A 304 -0.42 13.80 -4.87
N THR A 305 0.71 14.52 -4.74
CA THR A 305 1.64 14.80 -5.85
C THR A 305 2.14 13.49 -6.46
N SER A 306 2.56 12.54 -5.61
CA SER A 306 3.03 11.23 -6.06
C SER A 306 1.93 10.45 -6.79
N HIS A 307 0.69 10.47 -6.28
CA HIS A 307 -0.42 9.76 -6.92
C HIS A 307 -0.80 10.39 -8.26
N LEU A 308 -0.86 11.70 -8.35
CA LEU A 308 -1.14 12.39 -9.60
C LEU A 308 -0.02 12.16 -10.61
N ASN A 309 1.26 12.19 -10.21
CA ASN A 309 2.38 11.89 -11.10
C ASN A 309 2.37 10.46 -11.64
N GLN A 310 1.82 9.49 -10.91
CA GLN A 310 1.64 8.12 -11.41
C GLN A 310 0.63 8.02 -12.55
N THR A 311 -0.20 9.04 -12.76
CA THR A 311 -1.18 9.12 -13.86
C THR A 311 -0.59 9.71 -15.14
N HIS A 312 0.66 10.15 -15.10
CA HIS A 312 1.37 10.77 -16.22
C HIS A 312 2.62 9.96 -16.56
N THR A 313 3.14 10.12 -17.78
CA THR A 313 4.37 9.43 -18.23
C THR A 313 5.65 10.00 -17.59
N GLY A 314 5.54 11.13 -16.87
CA GLY A 314 6.62 11.78 -16.15
C GLY A 314 6.12 12.55 -14.93
N ASN A 315 7.06 13.18 -14.21
CA ASN A 315 6.74 14.00 -13.03
C ASN A 315 6.23 15.38 -13.48
N VAL A 316 4.92 15.46 -13.69
CA VAL A 316 4.21 16.68 -14.14
C VAL A 316 3.89 17.60 -12.96
N TYR A 317 3.55 17.04 -11.80
CA TYR A 317 3.17 17.76 -10.60
C TYR A 317 4.33 18.00 -9.66
N ASN A 318 4.34 19.21 -9.12
CA ASN A 318 5.19 19.66 -8.03
C ASN A 318 4.32 20.40 -6.99
N SER A 319 4.93 20.81 -5.87
CA SER A 319 4.20 21.46 -4.79
C SER A 319 3.51 22.77 -5.18
N LYS A 320 3.99 23.45 -6.23
CA LYS A 320 3.44 24.73 -6.70
C LYS A 320 2.22 24.50 -7.58
N ASN A 321 2.37 23.75 -8.68
CA ASN A 321 1.24 23.53 -9.60
C ASN A 321 0.14 22.64 -9.00
N LEU A 322 0.43 21.85 -7.97
CA LEU A 322 -0.60 21.17 -7.18
C LEU A 322 -1.50 22.17 -6.43
N VAL A 323 -0.93 23.24 -5.85
CA VAL A 323 -1.72 24.28 -5.17
C VAL A 323 -2.61 25.01 -6.17
N ASP A 324 -2.09 25.27 -7.38
CA ASP A 324 -2.86 25.90 -8.45
C ASP A 324 -4.03 24.99 -8.89
N LEU A 325 -3.78 23.69 -9.11
CA LEU A 325 -4.83 22.71 -9.42
C LEU A 325 -5.89 22.60 -8.31
N ILE A 326 -5.48 22.55 -7.04
CA ILE A 326 -6.41 22.47 -5.91
C ILE A 326 -7.28 23.73 -5.83
N THR A 327 -6.69 24.89 -6.11
CA THR A 327 -7.41 26.17 -6.14
C THR A 327 -8.49 26.14 -7.22
N LEU A 328 -8.11 25.78 -8.45
CA LEU A 328 -9.03 25.64 -9.58
C LEU A 328 -10.12 24.59 -9.33
N TYR A 329 -9.76 23.47 -8.72
CA TYR A 329 -10.68 22.39 -8.38
C TYR A 329 -11.83 22.90 -7.50
N TYR A 330 -11.52 23.62 -6.43
CA TYR A 330 -12.55 24.16 -5.52
C TYR A 330 -13.27 25.39 -6.07
N GLU A 331 -12.62 26.20 -6.92
CA GLU A 331 -13.29 27.30 -7.62
C GLU A 331 -14.36 26.79 -8.59
N ARG A 332 -14.07 25.71 -9.34
CA ARG A 332 -15.03 25.09 -10.27
C ARG A 332 -16.15 24.35 -9.54
N PHE A 333 -15.85 23.59 -8.48
CA PHE A 333 -16.87 22.88 -7.73
C PHE A 333 -17.87 23.81 -7.03
N LYS A 334 -17.44 25.01 -6.63
CA LYS A 334 -18.31 26.01 -6.00
C LYS A 334 -19.40 26.54 -6.95
N MET A 335 -19.17 26.52 -8.26
CA MET A 335 -20.18 26.94 -9.25
C MET A 335 -21.30 25.91 -9.44
N ASN A 336 -20.97 24.62 -9.32
CA ASN A 336 -21.96 23.55 -9.50
C ASN A 336 -22.92 23.44 -8.31
N GLU A 337 -22.48 23.77 -7.09
CA GLU A 337 -23.37 23.78 -5.91
C GLU A 337 -24.44 24.88 -5.99
N THR A 338 -24.12 26.05 -6.57
CA THR A 338 -25.07 27.18 -6.68
C THR A 338 -26.12 27.01 -7.78
N ASP A 339 -25.81 26.33 -8.89
CA ASP A 339 -26.76 26.16 -10.01
C ASP A 339 -27.85 25.11 -9.73
N THR A 340 -27.63 24.22 -8.76
CA THR A 340 -28.58 23.16 -8.41
C THR A 340 -29.73 23.66 -7.50
N ASP A 341 -29.52 24.76 -6.76
CA ASP A 341 -30.55 25.36 -5.90
C ASP A 341 -31.50 26.28 -6.68
N GLU A 342 -31.01 27.08 -7.65
CA GLU A 342 -31.89 27.98 -8.43
C GLU A 342 -32.82 27.22 -9.41
N SER A 343 -32.43 26.02 -9.84
CA SER A 343 -33.26 25.16 -10.69
C SER A 343 -34.38 24.45 -9.93
N SER A 344 -34.25 24.35 -8.59
CA SER A 344 -35.30 23.80 -7.71
C SER A 344 -36.38 24.84 -7.37
N GLU A 345 -36.04 26.13 -7.22
CA GLU A 345 -37.03 27.21 -7.00
C GLU A 345 -37.89 27.53 -8.24
N ARG A 346 -37.39 27.28 -9.46
CA ARG A 346 -38.16 27.56 -10.69
C ARG A 346 -39.28 26.57 -10.99
N ILE A 347 -39.32 25.42 -10.31
CA ILE A 347 -40.35 24.38 -10.52
C ILE A 347 -41.60 24.66 -9.66
N GLU A 348 -41.50 25.37 -8.53
CA GLU A 348 -42.66 25.62 -7.66
C GLU A 348 -43.61 26.73 -8.13
N ILE A 349 -43.19 27.62 -9.04
CA ILE A 349 -44.02 28.75 -9.49
C ILE A 349 -45.02 28.36 -10.61
N ARG A 350 -44.90 27.17 -11.21
CA ARG A 350 -45.83 26.72 -12.29
C ARG A 350 -46.98 25.81 -11.82
N GLY A 351 -47.15 25.62 -10.50
CA GLY A 351 -48.15 24.72 -9.92
C GLY A 351 -49.36 25.38 -9.26
N LYS A 352 -49.63 26.67 -9.47
CA LYS A 352 -50.85 27.34 -8.99
C LYS A 352 -51.43 28.27 -10.05
N ALA A 353 -52.24 27.71 -10.94
CA ALA A 353 -53.26 28.41 -11.71
C ALA A 353 -54.48 27.49 -11.81
#